data_AF-A0A3C1Q995-F1
#
_entry.id   AF-A0A3C1Q995-F1
#
_cell.length_a   1.000
_cell.length_b   1.000
_cell.length_c   1.000
_cell.angle_alpha   90.00
_cell.angle_beta   90.00
_cell.angle_gamma   90.00
#
_symmetry.space_group_name_H-M   'P 1'
#
loop_
_entity.id
_entity.type
_entity.pdbx_description
1 polymer ?
#
loop_
_entity_poly.entity_id
_entity_poly.type
_entity_poly.pdbx_seq_one_letter_code
_entity_poly.pdbx_strand_id
1 'polypeptide(L)'
;MARDYNEIKTEFVRDRLKETSFEDRGYINALMALEIFVDRQMNKKYISSTDGRYFNELSRRFPMEYECIKKEMREGVTTSFSDFINMQVEHDRAERQRDVDFEELRLRRLEEMKRRELELREKWKELGGKD
;
A
#
# COMPACT_ATOMS: atom_id res chain seq x y z
N MET A 1 8.15 2.55 26.74
CA MET A 1 9.45 1.86 26.76
C MET A 1 10.13 2.13 25.43
N ALA A 2 11.36 2.65 25.45
CA ALA A 2 12.14 2.80 24.22
C ALA A 2 12.44 1.41 23.65
N ARG A 3 12.28 1.21 22.34
CA ARG A 3 12.65 -0.05 21.69
C ARG A 3 14.16 -0.15 21.58
N ASP A 4 14.71 -1.34 21.81
CA ASP A 4 16.14 -1.59 21.63
C ASP A 4 16.45 -1.81 20.15
N TYR A 5 17.21 -0.89 19.55
CA TYR A 5 17.62 -0.98 18.15
C TYR A 5 18.57 -2.14 17.86
N ASN A 6 19.12 -2.79 18.89
CA ASN A 6 19.88 -4.03 18.71
C ASN A 6 19.01 -5.21 18.25
N GLU A 7 17.68 -5.13 18.43
CA GLU A 7 16.73 -6.17 18.01
C GLU A 7 16.39 -6.12 16.50
N ILE A 8 16.89 -5.13 15.76
CA ILE A 8 16.69 -5.02 14.31
C ILE A 8 17.28 -6.25 13.61
N LYS A 9 16.48 -6.91 12.75
CA LYS A 9 16.85 -8.19 12.13
C LYS A 9 17.44 -8.05 10.74
N THR A 10 16.97 -7.07 9.97
CA THR A 10 17.32 -6.84 8.58
C THR A 10 18.31 -5.69 8.45
N GLU A 11 19.24 -5.82 7.51
CA GLU A 11 20.14 -4.75 7.09
C GLU A 11 19.36 -3.58 6.49
N PHE A 12 18.25 -3.84 5.78
CA PHE A 12 17.38 -2.77 5.29
C PHE A 12 16.96 -1.80 6.41
N VAL A 13 16.46 -2.30 7.54
CA VAL A 13 16.04 -1.43 8.66
C VAL A 13 17.24 -0.81 9.37
N ARG A 14 18.39 -1.50 9.44
CA ARG A 14 19.64 -0.93 9.98
C ARG A 14 20.13 0.24 9.14
N ASP A 15 20.05 0.15 7.83
CA ASP A 15 20.47 1.21 6.92
C ASP A 15 19.53 2.41 7.02
N ARG A 16 18.20 2.17 7.07
CA ARG A 16 17.24 3.24 7.36
C ARG A 16 17.49 3.89 8.72
N LEU A 17 17.86 3.14 9.76
CA LEU A 17 18.21 3.71 11.06
C LEU A 17 19.41 4.67 10.98
N LYS A 18 20.43 4.35 10.17
CA LYS A 18 21.63 5.20 9.99
C LYS A 18 21.31 6.49 9.24
N GLU A 19 20.39 6.43 8.28
CA GLU A 19 20.01 7.56 7.42
C GLU A 19 18.93 8.45 8.04
N THR A 20 18.12 7.91 8.96
CA THR A 20 17.00 8.63 9.57
C THR A 20 17.47 9.48 10.75
N SER A 21 17.01 10.73 10.79
CA SER A 21 17.25 11.66 11.89
C SER A 21 16.70 11.11 13.23
N PHE A 22 17.15 11.67 14.35
CA PHE A 22 16.62 11.27 15.66
C PHE A 22 15.14 11.69 15.84
N GLU A 23 14.71 12.76 15.19
CA GLU A 23 13.34 13.27 15.29
C GLU A 23 12.33 12.32 14.62
N ASP A 24 12.77 11.58 13.62
CA ASP A 24 11.95 10.66 12.83
C ASP A 24 12.02 9.20 13.33
N ARG A 25 12.46 8.95 14.57
CA ARG A 25 12.57 7.58 15.13
C ARG A 25 11.23 6.84 15.22
N GLY A 26 10.11 7.55 15.14
CA GLY A 26 8.78 6.94 14.97
C GLY A 26 8.69 6.05 13.72
N TYR A 27 9.32 6.46 12.62
CA TYR A 27 9.40 5.68 11.38
C TYR A 27 10.16 4.37 11.60
N ILE A 28 11.34 4.42 12.24
CA ILE A 28 12.11 3.21 12.53
C ILE A 28 11.37 2.25 13.45
N ASN A 29 10.65 2.76 14.45
CA ASN A 29 9.82 1.94 15.32
C ASN A 29 8.71 1.22 14.53
N ALA A 30 8.13 1.87 13.51
CA ALA A 30 7.17 1.23 12.62
C ALA A 30 7.81 0.12 11.79
N LEU A 31 9.01 0.34 11.24
CA LEU A 31 9.75 -0.67 10.49
C LEU A 31 10.12 -1.89 11.35
N MET A 32 10.62 -1.67 12.56
CA MET A 32 10.87 -2.75 13.51
C MET A 32 9.59 -3.54 13.84
N ALA A 33 8.44 -2.88 13.90
CA ALA A 33 7.17 -3.57 14.11
C ALA A 33 6.85 -4.46 12.90
N LEU A 34 7.05 -3.97 11.66
CA LEU A 34 6.91 -4.77 10.45
C LEU A 34 7.84 -5.99 10.44
N GLU A 35 9.12 -5.84 10.81
CA GLU A 35 10.04 -6.98 10.94
C GLU A 35 9.53 -8.05 11.91
N ILE A 36 9.05 -7.65 13.08
CA ILE A 36 8.49 -8.57 14.07
C ILE A 36 7.27 -9.30 13.51
N PHE A 37 6.39 -8.60 12.78
CA PHE A 37 5.21 -9.22 12.18
C PHE A 37 5.55 -10.17 11.05
N VAL A 38 6.47 -9.80 10.17
CA VAL A 38 6.97 -10.66 9.09
C VAL A 38 7.58 -11.92 9.68
N ASP A 39 8.43 -11.80 10.70
CA ASP A 39 9.00 -12.95 11.43
C ASP A 39 7.93 -13.86 12.00
N ARG A 40 6.90 -13.29 12.66
CA ARG A 40 5.79 -14.07 13.22
C ARG A 40 5.01 -14.79 12.13
N GLN A 41 4.73 -14.14 10.99
CA GLN A 41 4.04 -14.74 9.85
C GLN A 41 4.84 -15.89 9.26
N MET A 42 6.13 -15.69 9.00
CA MET A 42 7.01 -16.72 8.44
C MET A 42 7.12 -17.95 9.34
N ASN A 43 7.18 -17.73 10.65
CA ASN A 43 7.27 -18.80 11.65
C ASN A 43 5.89 -19.34 12.09
N LYS A 44 4.79 -18.97 11.43
CA LYS A 44 3.42 -19.37 11.76
C LYS A 44 3.04 -19.16 13.22
N LYS A 45 3.60 -18.12 13.85
CA LYS A 45 3.28 -17.74 15.24
C LYS A 45 1.92 -17.06 15.28
N TYR A 46 1.22 -17.20 16.41
CA TYR A 46 -0.06 -16.54 16.62
C TYR A 46 0.08 -15.02 16.54
N ILE A 47 -0.85 -14.38 15.82
CA ILE A 47 -1.00 -12.93 15.72
C ILE A 47 -2.41 -12.62 16.21
N SER A 48 -2.53 -11.80 17.25
CA SER A 48 -3.84 -11.39 17.76
C SER A 48 -4.60 -10.56 16.74
N SER A 49 -5.92 -10.45 16.86
CA SER A 49 -6.74 -9.63 15.95
C SER A 49 -6.33 -8.15 15.97
N THR A 50 -6.04 -7.60 17.15
CA THR A 50 -5.55 -6.23 17.33
C THR A 50 -4.20 -6.03 16.66
N ASP A 51 -3.27 -6.96 16.89
CA ASP A 51 -1.96 -6.95 16.25
C ASP A 51 -2.05 -7.07 14.73
N GLY A 52 -2.96 -7.91 14.24
CA GLY A 52 -3.21 -8.10 12.80
C GLY A 52 -3.76 -6.84 12.14
N ARG A 53 -4.65 -6.10 12.81
CA ARG A 53 -5.14 -4.81 12.31
C ARG A 53 -4.02 -3.78 12.25
N TYR A 54 -3.23 -3.66 13.31
CA TYR A 54 -2.09 -2.74 13.34
C TYR A 54 -1.06 -3.08 12.26
N PHE A 55 -0.75 -4.37 12.07
CA PHE A 55 0.10 -4.84 10.99
C PHE A 55 -0.44 -4.46 9.61
N ASN A 56 -1.73 -4.69 9.35
CA ASN A 56 -2.36 -4.34 8.08
C ASN A 56 -2.33 -2.84 7.79
N GLU A 57 -2.43 -2.00 8.82
CA GLU A 57 -2.28 -0.55 8.68
C GLU A 57 -0.84 -0.19 8.32
N LEU A 58 0.15 -0.75 9.01
CA LEU A 58 1.56 -0.51 8.73
C LEU A 58 1.97 -0.97 7.33
N SER A 59 1.54 -2.16 6.91
CA SER A 59 1.89 -2.69 5.59
C SER A 59 1.23 -1.91 4.44
N ARG A 60 0.08 -1.25 4.69
CA ARG A 60 -0.52 -0.32 3.75
C ARG A 60 0.17 1.04 3.72
N ARG A 61 0.63 1.51 4.88
CA ARG A 61 1.30 2.81 5.01
C ARG A 61 2.73 2.78 4.46
N PHE A 62 3.42 1.65 4.63
CA PHE A 62 4.82 1.45 4.23
C PHE A 62 4.94 0.18 3.36
N PRO A 63 4.29 0.16 2.17
CA PRO A 63 4.19 -1.06 1.37
C PRO A 63 5.55 -1.46 0.78
N MET A 64 6.40 -0.51 0.40
CA MET A 64 7.70 -0.79 -0.20
C MET A 64 8.69 -1.28 0.85
N GLU A 65 8.69 -0.66 2.03
CA GLU A 65 9.50 -1.08 3.17
C GLU A 65 9.10 -2.48 3.65
N TYR A 66 7.79 -2.77 3.69
CA TYR A 66 7.29 -4.11 3.98
C TYR A 66 7.81 -5.14 2.98
N GLU A 67 7.75 -4.88 1.67
CA GLU A 67 8.26 -5.80 0.67
C GLU A 67 9.79 -5.97 0.75
N CYS A 68 10.55 -4.91 1.04
CA CYS A 68 12.00 -4.99 1.25
C CYS A 68 12.34 -5.88 2.46
N ILE A 69 11.71 -5.63 3.61
CA ILE A 69 11.89 -6.42 4.83
C ILE A 69 11.54 -7.89 4.58
N LYS A 70 10.38 -8.14 3.96
CA LYS A 70 9.90 -9.49 3.67
C LYS A 70 10.82 -10.23 2.70
N LYS A 71 11.28 -9.56 1.65
CA LYS A 71 12.22 -10.13 0.68
C LYS A 71 13.54 -10.48 1.36
N GLU A 72 14.08 -9.57 2.17
CA GLU A 72 15.33 -9.83 2.87
C GLU A 72 15.20 -10.99 3.86
N MET A 73 14.14 -11.02 4.68
CA MET A 73 13.93 -12.12 5.63
C MET A 73 13.70 -13.47 4.95
N ARG A 74 13.05 -13.48 3.78
CA ARG A 74 12.72 -14.72 3.06
C ARG A 74 13.86 -15.23 2.18
N GLU A 75 14.55 -14.34 1.51
CA GLU A 75 15.50 -14.66 0.43
C GLU A 75 16.95 -14.32 0.81
N GLY A 76 17.17 -13.57 1.91
CA GLY A 76 18.48 -13.07 2.30
C GLY A 76 19.01 -11.97 1.38
N VAL A 77 18.15 -11.36 0.54
CA VAL A 77 18.54 -10.35 -0.44
C VAL A 77 18.27 -8.95 0.13
N THR A 78 19.35 -8.23 0.43
CA THR A 78 19.28 -6.83 0.85
C THR A 78 18.92 -5.93 -0.32
N THR A 79 18.10 -4.91 -0.07
CA THR A 79 17.71 -3.91 -1.07
C THR A 79 18.55 -2.66 -0.89
N SER A 80 19.25 -2.23 -1.95
CA SER A 80 20.05 -0.99 -1.90
C SER A 80 19.16 0.25 -1.81
N PHE A 81 19.72 1.39 -1.38
CA PHE A 81 18.95 2.64 -1.35
C PHE A 81 18.44 3.05 -2.74
N SER A 82 19.27 2.93 -3.79
CA SER A 82 18.84 3.24 -5.15
C SER A 82 17.72 2.34 -5.64
N ASP A 83 17.77 1.03 -5.33
CA ASP A 83 16.71 0.10 -5.70
C ASP A 83 15.41 0.43 -4.98
N PHE A 84 15.51 0.78 -3.69
CA PHE A 84 14.37 1.21 -2.90
C PHE A 84 13.69 2.47 -3.47
N ILE A 85 14.48 3.48 -3.86
CA ILE A 85 13.94 4.69 -4.50
C ILE A 85 13.25 4.35 -5.83
N ASN A 86 13.85 3.49 -6.65
CA ASN A 86 13.23 3.05 -7.89
C ASN A 86 11.90 2.31 -7.63
N MET A 87 11.85 1.45 -6.61
CA MET A 87 10.62 0.78 -6.20
C MET A 87 9.53 1.77 -5.78
N GLN A 88 9.87 2.81 -5.01
CA GLN A 88 8.92 3.86 -4.63
C GLN A 88 8.40 4.63 -5.85
N VAL A 89 9.28 5.02 -6.77
CA VAL A 89 8.88 5.74 -7.99
C VAL A 89 7.93 4.91 -8.85
N GLU A 90 8.23 3.62 -9.05
CA GLU A 90 7.37 2.72 -9.83
C GLU A 90 6.04 2.46 -9.11
N HIS A 91 6.04 2.32 -7.79
CA HIS A 91 4.82 2.20 -7.00
C HIS A 91 3.93 3.43 -7.16
N ASP A 92 4.48 4.64 -7.00
CA ASP A 92 3.73 5.89 -7.11
C ASP A 92 3.22 6.14 -8.53
N ARG A 93 3.96 5.64 -9.54
CA ARG A 93 3.51 5.67 -10.93
C ARG A 93 2.33 4.71 -11.14
N ALA A 94 2.40 3.51 -10.59
CA ALA A 94 1.34 2.51 -10.69
C ALA A 94 0.06 2.97 -9.97
N GLU A 95 0.18 3.56 -8.79
CA GLU A 95 -0.97 4.11 -8.04
C GLU A 95 -1.65 5.25 -8.83
N ARG A 96 -0.86 6.19 -9.37
CA ARG A 96 -1.42 7.25 -10.22
C ARG A 96 -2.13 6.70 -11.46
N GLN A 97 -1.61 5.64 -12.07
CA GLN A 97 -2.27 5.02 -13.20
C GLN A 97 -3.61 4.37 -12.80
N ARG A 98 -3.66 3.70 -11.64
CA ARG A 98 -4.91 3.11 -11.13
C ARG A 98 -5.98 4.17 -10.87
N ASP A 99 -5.60 5.33 -10.35
CA ASP A 99 -6.53 6.45 -10.14
C ASP A 99 -7.09 6.97 -11.46
N VAL A 100 -6.24 7.10 -12.49
CA VAL A 100 -6.67 7.47 -13.85
C VAL A 100 -7.63 6.43 -14.41
N ASP A 101 -7.26 5.14 -14.38
CA ASP A 101 -8.09 4.04 -14.89
C ASP A 101 -9.45 3.97 -14.17
N PHE A 102 -9.46 4.22 -12.85
CA PHE A 102 -10.69 4.26 -12.06
C PHE A 102 -11.61 5.40 -12.48
N GLU A 103 -11.07 6.61 -12.66
CA GLU A 103 -11.87 7.76 -13.07
C GLU A 103 -12.35 7.63 -14.52
N GLU A 104 -11.53 7.09 -15.43
CA GLU A 104 -11.95 6.77 -16.80
C GLU A 104 -13.12 5.77 -16.80
N LEU A 105 -13.02 4.70 -16.00
CA LEU A 105 -14.09 3.72 -15.86
C LEU A 105 -15.37 4.35 -15.31
N ARG A 106 -15.24 5.25 -14.34
CA ARG A 106 -16.36 5.99 -13.75
C ARG A 106 -17.04 6.89 -14.78
N LEU A 107 -16.27 7.67 -15.54
CA LEU A 107 -16.78 8.54 -16.60
C LEU A 107 -17.51 7.73 -17.67
N ARG A 108 -16.93 6.61 -18.11
CA ARG A 108 -17.55 5.71 -19.09
C ARG A 108 -18.90 5.16 -18.61
N ARG A 109 -19.01 4.79 -17.33
CA ARG A 109 -20.29 4.35 -16.74
C ARG A 109 -21.32 5.47 -16.71
N LEU A 110 -20.90 6.70 -16.38
CA LEU A 110 -21.79 7.86 -16.37
C LEU A 110 -22.30 8.20 -17.77
N GLU A 111 -21.43 8.17 -18.78
CA GLU A 111 -21.82 8.36 -20.18
C GLU A 111 -22.81 7.29 -20.66
N GLU A 112 -22.57 6.03 -20.31
CA GLU A 112 -23.49 4.94 -20.64
C GLU A 112 -24.85 5.11 -19.96
N MET A 113 -24.89 5.51 -18.68
CA MET A 113 -26.13 5.80 -17.99
C MET A 113 -26.91 6.94 -18.66
N LYS A 114 -26.23 8.06 -18.98
CA LYS A 114 -26.85 9.20 -19.67
C LYS A 114 -27.40 8.81 -21.04
N ARG A 115 -26.67 7.99 -21.80
CA ARG A 115 -27.12 7.50 -23.10
C ARG A 115 -28.39 6.65 -22.96
N ARG A 116 -28.42 5.72 -22.01
CA ARG A 116 -29.60 4.88 -21.75
C ARG A 116 -30.81 5.72 -21.31
N GLU A 117 -30.60 6.73 -20.48
CA GLU A 117 -31.65 7.65 -20.05
C GLU A 117 -32.22 8.44 -21.23
N LEU A 118 -31.36 8.94 -22.11
CA LEU A 118 -31.78 9.63 -23.33
C LEU A 118 -32.57 8.71 -24.26
N GLU A 119 -32.09 7.49 -24.51
CA GLU A 119 -32.79 6.49 -25.32
C GLU A 119 -34.18 6.15 -24.75
N LEU A 120 -34.29 6.01 -23.43
CA LEU A 120 -35.58 5.78 -22.75
C LEU A 120 -36.52 6.97 -22.90
N ARG A 121 -36.00 8.20 -22.76
CA ARG A 121 -36.79 9.42 -22.92
C ARG A 121 -37.32 9.57 -24.34
N GLU A 122 -36.49 9.30 -25.36
CA GLU A 122 -36.92 9.36 -26.75
C GLU A 122 -37.99 8.29 -27.04
N LYS A 123 -37.83 7.05 -26.56
CA LYS A 123 -38.88 6.03 -26.65
C LYS A 123 -40.18 6.43 -25.94
N TRP A 124 -40.08 7.09 -24.80
CA TRP A 124 -41.26 7.59 -24.07
C TRP A 124 -42.03 8.64 -24.89
N LYS A 125 -41.32 9.55 -25.56
CA LYS A 125 -41.92 10.54 -26.46
C LYS A 125 -42.60 9.87 -27.66
N GLU A 126 -41.97 8.86 -28.27
CA GLU A 126 -42.57 8.11 -29.40
C GLU A 126 -43.89 7.43 -29.02
N LEU A 127 -44.03 6.98 -27.77
CA LEU A 127 -45.26 6.39 -27.24
C LEU A 127 -46.32 7.42 -26.81
N GLY A 128 -46.11 8.71 -27.10
CA GLY A 128 -47.03 9.80 -26.79
C GLY A 128 -46.87 10.39 -25.38
N GLY A 129 -45.78 10.06 -24.69
CA GLY A 129 -45.40 10.68 -23.43
C GLY A 129 -45.06 12.16 -23.61
N LYS A 130 -45.49 13.00 -22.67
CA LYS A 130 -45.10 14.43 -22.60
C LYS A 130 -43.91 14.60 -21.66
N ASP A 131 -43.12 15.65 -21.91
CA ASP A 131 -41.94 16.04 -21.11
C ASP A 131 -42.29 16.35 -19.64
#